data_AF-A0A831KYP6-F1
#
_entry.id   AF-A0A831KYP6-F1
#
_cell.length_a   1.000
_cell.length_b   1.000
_cell.length_c   1.000
_cell.angle_alpha   90.00
_cell.angle_beta   90.00
_cell.angle_gamma   90.00
#
_symmetry.space_group_name_H-M   'P 1'
#
loop_
_entity.id
_entity.type
_entity.pdbx_description
1 polymer ?
#
loop_
_entity_poly.entity_id
_entity_poly.type
_entity_poly.pdbx_seq_one_letter_code
_entity_poly.pdbx_strand_id
1 'polypeptide(L)'
;MRGKDGVEPEELPGEVVGDLAEEAADRGLESGKGMDEKDLGYDEREEMPPGVMAEELAGEAADRGPDPEAPMTAADLGYPEMPEEPEEPERQPEQAPPEVAASLAEEAADRGPSAENVMSCEEQGYKSPVKAAVLSIIPGLGQIYNGDLAQALLFLVAAVVGLMYYIIPGLLIIAYAMYDAYRTSYRMNRNEIPWQNPVQGGYVVYFALIILAVAGYLWFAGESWRFLTGLLFGQ
;
A
#
# COMPACT_ATOMS: atom_id res chain seq x y z
N MET A 1 39.86 14.99 -34.73
CA MET A 1 39.90 16.39 -34.29
C MET A 1 38.49 16.97 -34.45
N ARG A 2 37.73 17.11 -33.37
CA ARG A 2 36.43 17.81 -33.35
C ARG A 2 36.30 18.46 -31.98
N GLY A 3 36.22 19.79 -31.98
CA GLY A 3 36.31 20.64 -30.80
C GLY A 3 35.17 20.38 -29.81
N LYS A 4 35.53 20.43 -28.53
CA LYS A 4 34.60 20.59 -27.41
C LYS A 4 34.47 22.09 -27.19
N ASP A 5 33.30 22.65 -27.43
CA ASP A 5 33.01 24.04 -27.10
C ASP A 5 32.61 24.07 -25.62
N GLY A 6 33.50 24.63 -24.80
CA GLY A 6 33.28 24.87 -23.39
C GLY A 6 32.36 26.07 -23.21
N VAL A 7 31.23 25.85 -22.54
CA VAL A 7 30.40 26.92 -21.99
C VAL A 7 30.94 27.21 -20.60
N GLU A 8 31.54 28.39 -20.41
CA GLU A 8 31.95 28.87 -19.09
C GLU A 8 30.71 29.25 -18.27
N PRO A 9 30.63 28.85 -16.99
CA PRO A 9 29.54 29.27 -16.13
C PRO A 9 29.66 30.76 -15.80
N GLU A 10 28.60 31.49 -16.09
CA GLU A 10 28.43 32.91 -15.78
C GLU A 10 28.44 33.09 -14.24
N GLU A 11 29.52 33.66 -13.70
CA GLU A 11 29.66 33.96 -12.27
C GLU A 11 28.64 35.03 -11.88
N LEU A 12 27.61 34.63 -11.15
CA LEU A 12 26.64 35.53 -10.54
C LEU A 12 27.32 36.36 -9.43
N PRO A 13 27.05 37.67 -9.34
CA PRO A 13 27.68 38.55 -8.36
C PRO A 13 27.28 38.13 -6.93
N GLY A 14 28.29 37.86 -6.09
CA GLY A 14 28.15 37.33 -4.72
C GLY A 14 27.48 38.25 -3.70
N GLU A 15 26.91 39.38 -4.11
CA GLU A 15 26.26 40.36 -3.22
C GLU A 15 24.78 40.07 -3.00
N VAL A 16 24.14 39.25 -3.86
CA VAL A 16 22.70 38.92 -3.76
C VAL A 16 22.44 37.64 -2.95
N VAL A 17 23.48 36.84 -2.65
CA VAL A 17 23.35 35.54 -1.97
C VAL A 17 23.28 35.68 -0.44
N GLY A 18 23.80 36.78 0.12
CA GLY A 18 23.76 37.04 1.56
C GLY A 18 22.34 37.30 2.06
N ASP A 19 21.61 38.20 1.39
CA ASP A 19 20.30 38.67 1.87
C ASP A 19 19.20 37.59 1.78
N LEU A 20 19.30 36.67 0.81
CA LEU A 20 18.35 35.56 0.65
C LEU A 20 18.59 34.41 1.66
N ALA A 21 19.82 34.26 2.16
CA ALA A 21 20.13 33.24 3.17
C ALA A 21 19.66 33.66 4.58
N GLU A 22 19.65 34.97 4.87
CA GLU A 22 19.20 35.50 6.17
C GLU A 22 17.66 35.51 6.27
N GLU A 23 16.93 35.77 5.18
CA GLU A 23 15.45 35.70 5.16
C GLU A 23 14.91 34.26 5.26
N ALA A 24 15.68 33.25 4.85
CA ALA A 24 15.31 31.84 4.97
C ALA A 24 15.50 31.28 6.39
N ALA A 25 16.42 31.85 7.18
CA ALA A 25 16.65 31.43 8.56
C ALA A 25 15.52 31.88 9.50
N ASP A 26 14.92 33.05 9.24
CA ASP A 26 13.87 33.62 10.09
C ASP A 26 12.48 32.97 9.89
N ARG A 27 12.22 32.33 8.73
CA ARG A 27 10.97 31.59 8.48
C ARG A 27 10.98 30.12 8.92
N GLY A 28 12.13 29.59 9.37
CA GLY A 28 12.32 28.17 9.63
C GLY A 28 11.91 27.68 11.03
N LEU A 29 11.61 28.57 11.98
CA LEU A 29 11.50 28.20 13.40
C LEU A 29 10.07 28.20 13.99
N GLU A 30 9.02 28.49 13.22
CA GLU A 30 7.64 28.49 13.74
C GLU A 30 6.76 27.28 13.34
N SER A 31 7.26 26.33 12.54
CA SER A 31 6.48 25.14 12.13
C SER A 31 6.71 23.93 13.06
N GLY A 32 6.72 24.17 14.36
CA GLY A 32 6.94 23.16 15.40
C GLY A 32 6.00 23.33 16.59
N LYS A 33 4.74 23.74 16.34
CA LYS A 33 3.70 23.75 17.36
C LYS A 33 2.92 22.44 17.25
N GLY A 34 3.25 21.49 18.14
CA GLY A 34 2.54 20.23 18.27
C GLY A 34 1.04 20.48 18.40
N MET A 35 0.27 19.86 17.51
CA MET A 35 -1.14 19.64 17.77
C MET A 35 -1.21 18.58 18.87
N ASP A 36 -1.65 19.00 20.05
CA ASP A 36 -1.95 18.12 21.16
C ASP A 36 -2.96 17.05 20.68
N GLU A 37 -2.61 15.79 20.90
CA GLU A 37 -3.37 14.58 20.58
C GLU A 37 -4.78 14.54 21.20
N LYS A 38 -5.13 15.55 22.00
CA LYS A 38 -6.37 15.68 22.76
C LYS A 38 -7.55 16.25 21.95
N ASP A 39 -7.31 16.76 20.75
CA ASP A 39 -8.38 17.30 19.87
C ASP A 39 -8.88 16.29 18.82
N LEU A 40 -8.25 15.12 18.70
CA LEU A 40 -8.79 14.00 17.94
C LEU A 40 -9.85 13.30 18.81
N GLY A 41 -11.08 13.82 18.77
CA GLY A 41 -12.26 13.26 19.43
C GLY A 41 -12.64 11.86 18.93
N TYR A 42 -11.78 10.87 19.20
CA TYR A 42 -12.12 9.47 19.22
C TYR A 42 -12.64 9.16 20.62
N ASP A 43 -13.97 9.07 20.72
CA ASP A 43 -14.65 8.60 21.90
C ASP A 43 -14.43 7.08 22.02
N GLU A 44 -13.39 6.68 22.74
CA GLU A 44 -13.04 5.27 23.03
C GLU A 44 -14.04 4.58 23.99
N ARG A 45 -15.30 5.03 24.09
CA ARG A 45 -16.29 4.48 25.03
C ARG A 45 -17.58 3.95 24.41
N GLU A 46 -17.50 3.41 23.20
CA GLU A 46 -18.39 2.30 22.82
C GLU A 46 -17.58 1.01 22.75
N GLU A 47 -17.16 0.56 23.94
CA GLU A 47 -16.77 -0.82 24.18
C GLU A 47 -17.94 -1.71 23.73
N MET A 48 -17.85 -2.27 22.51
CA MET A 48 -18.69 -3.40 22.15
C MET A 48 -18.43 -4.52 23.14
N PRO A 49 -19.46 -5.03 23.85
CA PRO A 49 -19.27 -6.03 24.89
C PRO A 49 -18.64 -7.29 24.27
N PRO A 50 -17.58 -7.86 24.90
CA PRO A 50 -16.76 -8.94 24.34
C PRO A 50 -17.45 -10.32 24.30
N GLY A 51 -18.78 -10.38 24.15
CA GLY A 51 -19.55 -11.62 24.23
C GLY A 51 -20.55 -11.88 23.10
N VAL A 52 -20.89 -10.90 22.26
CA VAL A 52 -22.03 -11.06 21.34
C VAL A 52 -21.64 -11.74 20.02
N MET A 53 -20.39 -11.61 19.57
CA MET A 53 -19.97 -12.16 18.26
C MET A 53 -19.65 -13.66 18.29
N ALA A 54 -19.36 -14.24 19.46
CA ALA A 54 -18.97 -15.65 19.56
C ALA A 54 -20.19 -16.61 19.53
N GLU A 55 -21.32 -16.23 20.13
CA GLU A 55 -22.52 -17.06 20.15
C GLU A 55 -23.29 -17.02 18.82
N GLU A 56 -23.28 -15.89 18.12
CA GLU A 56 -23.94 -15.75 16.81
C GLU A 56 -23.20 -16.53 15.71
N LEU A 57 -21.86 -16.56 15.74
CA LEU A 57 -21.05 -17.38 14.83
C LEU A 57 -21.14 -18.89 15.12
N ALA A 58 -21.35 -19.28 16.38
CA ALA A 58 -21.53 -20.69 16.74
C ALA A 58 -22.91 -21.24 16.36
N GLY A 59 -23.95 -20.39 16.39
CA GLY A 59 -25.30 -20.76 15.97
C GLY A 59 -25.43 -21.02 14.47
N GLU A 60 -24.72 -20.26 13.64
CA GLU A 60 -24.83 -20.38 12.17
C GLU A 60 -24.00 -21.53 11.56
N ALA A 61 -23.05 -22.08 12.31
CA ALA A 61 -22.25 -23.24 11.89
C ALA A 61 -23.01 -24.57 12.04
N ALA A 62 -24.03 -24.64 12.89
CA ALA A 62 -24.75 -25.89 13.18
C ALA A 62 -25.86 -26.22 12.16
N ASP A 63 -26.31 -25.25 11.36
CA ASP A 63 -27.40 -25.43 10.37
C ASP A 63 -26.91 -25.54 8.92
N ARG A 64 -25.61 -25.30 8.66
CA ARG A 64 -24.98 -25.64 7.38
C ARG A 64 -24.68 -27.13 7.37
N GLY A 65 -25.54 -27.90 6.69
CA GLY A 65 -25.21 -29.25 6.25
C GLY A 65 -23.87 -29.31 5.49
N PRO A 66 -23.26 -30.49 5.36
CA PRO A 66 -21.93 -30.65 4.80
C PRO A 66 -21.81 -29.96 3.43
N ASP A 67 -20.87 -29.03 3.34
CA ASP A 67 -20.59 -28.25 2.14
C ASP A 67 -20.22 -29.21 0.99
N PRO A 68 -21.02 -29.30 -0.09
CA PRO A 68 -20.73 -30.16 -1.22
C PRO A 68 -19.47 -29.74 -2.00
N GLU A 69 -18.89 -28.57 -1.69
CA GLU A 69 -17.66 -28.07 -2.27
C GLU A 69 -16.42 -28.19 -1.36
N ALA A 70 -16.55 -28.86 -0.20
CA ALA A 70 -15.39 -29.15 0.64
C ALA A 70 -14.36 -29.97 -0.17
N PRO A 71 -13.08 -29.55 -0.22
CA PRO A 71 -12.06 -30.24 -1.00
C PRO A 71 -11.94 -31.68 -0.50
N MET A 72 -12.07 -32.66 -1.41
CA MET A 72 -11.90 -34.08 -1.11
C MET A 72 -10.63 -34.28 -0.30
N THR A 73 -10.75 -34.97 0.83
CA THR A 73 -9.62 -35.20 1.72
C THR A 73 -8.57 -36.05 1.02
N ALA A 74 -7.29 -35.93 1.41
CA ALA A 74 -6.20 -36.73 0.83
C ALA A 74 -6.46 -38.25 0.88
N ALA A 75 -7.33 -38.70 1.80
CA ALA A 75 -7.78 -40.08 1.92
C ALA A 75 -8.70 -40.52 0.75
N ASP A 76 -9.52 -39.62 0.19
CA ASP A 76 -10.43 -39.94 -0.93
C ASP A 76 -9.70 -40.01 -2.27
N LEU A 77 -8.53 -39.38 -2.38
CA LEU A 77 -7.72 -39.31 -3.61
C LEU A 77 -6.77 -40.51 -3.78
N GLY A 78 -6.79 -41.49 -2.88
CA GLY A 78 -6.02 -42.74 -3.04
C GLY A 78 -4.50 -42.54 -3.06
N TYR A 79 -3.99 -41.45 -2.46
CA TYR A 79 -2.57 -41.30 -2.26
C TYR A 79 -2.08 -42.37 -1.26
N PRO A 80 -1.02 -43.12 -1.57
CA PRO A 80 -0.44 -44.05 -0.61
C PRO A 80 0.01 -43.27 0.62
N GLU A 81 -0.41 -43.73 1.80
CA GLU A 81 0.08 -43.22 3.09
C GLU A 81 1.62 -43.22 3.04
N MET A 82 2.20 -42.02 3.06
CA MET A 82 3.64 -41.88 3.13
C MET A 82 4.08 -42.54 4.45
N PRO A 83 5.10 -43.43 4.43
CA PRO A 83 5.59 -44.05 5.66
C PRO A 83 5.92 -42.96 6.66
N GLU A 84 5.34 -43.06 7.85
CA GLU A 84 5.62 -42.13 8.95
C GLU A 84 7.13 -42.03 9.13
N GLU A 85 7.64 -40.81 8.94
CA GLU A 85 9.04 -40.51 9.15
C GLU A 85 9.34 -40.80 10.64
N PRO A 86 10.38 -41.58 10.98
CA PRO A 86 10.63 -41.99 12.34
C PRO A 86 10.77 -40.75 13.22
N GLU A 87 9.88 -40.63 14.21
CA GLU A 87 9.86 -39.53 15.17
C GLU A 87 11.27 -39.34 15.76
N GLU A 88 11.89 -38.21 15.42
CA GLU A 88 13.16 -37.82 16.01
C GLU A 88 12.92 -37.61 17.51
N PRO A 89 13.65 -38.29 18.41
CA PRO A 89 13.36 -38.23 19.84
C PRO A 89 13.43 -36.78 20.30
N GLU A 90 12.30 -36.27 20.80
CA GLU A 90 12.18 -34.93 21.37
C GLU A 90 13.33 -34.71 22.36
N ARG A 91 14.31 -33.87 21.97
CA ARG A 91 15.29 -33.36 22.91
C ARG A 91 14.52 -32.50 23.91
N GLN A 92 14.25 -33.09 25.07
CA GLN A 92 13.87 -32.32 26.24
C GLN A 92 14.94 -31.22 26.42
N PRO A 93 14.56 -29.94 26.45
CA PRO A 93 15.51 -28.87 26.70
C PRO A 93 16.10 -29.13 28.08
N GLU A 94 17.40 -29.43 28.12
CA GLU A 94 18.18 -29.60 29.33
C GLU A 94 17.99 -28.33 30.16
N GLN A 95 17.20 -28.45 31.24
CA GLN A 95 16.87 -27.33 32.10
C GLN A 95 18.17 -26.83 32.70
N ALA A 96 18.60 -25.64 32.27
CA ALA A 96 19.78 -24.99 32.79
C ALA A 96 19.66 -24.91 34.33
N PRO A 97 20.76 -25.09 35.08
CA PRO A 97 20.75 -24.96 36.53
C PRO A 97 20.09 -23.64 36.95
N PRO A 98 19.30 -23.63 38.03
CA PRO A 98 18.48 -22.46 38.43
C PRO A 98 19.31 -21.19 38.67
N GLU A 99 20.60 -21.35 38.97
CA GLU A 99 21.56 -20.26 39.16
C GLU A 99 21.94 -19.56 37.84
N VAL A 100 21.96 -20.29 36.72
CA VAL A 100 22.21 -19.75 35.37
C VAL A 100 20.94 -19.12 34.80
N ALA A 101 19.77 -19.70 35.11
CA ALA A 101 18.48 -19.11 34.73
C ALA A 101 18.23 -17.77 35.46
N ALA A 102 18.63 -17.66 36.72
CA ALA A 102 18.51 -16.42 37.50
C ALA A 102 19.42 -15.30 36.96
N SER A 103 20.68 -15.60 36.64
CA SER A 103 21.60 -14.59 36.10
C SER A 103 21.22 -14.13 34.69
N LEU A 104 20.68 -15.03 33.85
CA LEU A 104 20.14 -14.66 32.54
C LEU A 104 18.85 -13.83 32.65
N ALA A 105 18.00 -14.11 33.63
CA ALA A 105 16.79 -13.32 33.88
C ALA A 105 17.12 -11.92 34.43
N GLU A 106 18.14 -11.80 35.28
CA GLU A 106 18.61 -10.52 35.81
C GLU A 106 19.30 -9.68 34.73
N GLU A 107 20.09 -10.32 33.84
CA GLU A 107 20.70 -9.67 32.68
C GLU A 107 19.67 -9.26 31.59
N ALA A 108 18.56 -10.00 31.45
CA ALA A 108 17.44 -9.65 30.59
C ALA A 108 16.53 -8.56 31.19
N ALA A 109 16.53 -8.39 32.52
CA ALA A 109 15.80 -7.33 33.20
C ALA A 109 16.55 -5.98 33.17
N ASP A 110 17.89 -6.02 33.17
CA ASP A 110 18.75 -4.82 33.05
C ASP A 110 18.88 -4.35 31.59
N ARG A 111 18.84 -5.29 30.63
CA ARG A 111 18.56 -4.98 29.23
C ARG A 111 17.05 -4.74 29.06
N GLY A 112 16.57 -3.59 29.50
CA GLY A 112 15.21 -3.11 29.14
C GLY A 112 14.93 -3.34 27.64
N PRO A 113 13.66 -3.45 27.23
CA PRO A 113 13.28 -3.86 25.87
C PRO A 113 14.12 -3.06 24.88
N SER A 114 15.02 -3.76 24.17
CA SER A 114 16.03 -3.11 23.34
C SER A 114 15.32 -2.10 22.46
N ALA A 115 15.74 -0.84 22.56
CA ALA A 115 15.11 0.27 21.83
C ALA A 115 14.97 -0.02 20.32
N GLU A 116 15.79 -0.94 19.78
CA GLU A 116 15.70 -1.47 18.42
C GLU A 116 14.38 -2.23 18.10
N ASN A 117 13.83 -2.98 19.05
CA ASN A 117 12.55 -3.71 18.88
C ASN A 117 11.32 -2.84 19.17
N VAL A 118 11.47 -1.76 19.94
CA VAL A 118 10.38 -0.82 20.20
C VAL A 118 10.26 0.21 19.07
N MET A 119 11.39 0.63 18.50
CA MET A 119 11.45 1.62 17.42
C MET A 119 11.01 1.08 16.05
N SER A 120 10.94 -0.24 15.88
CA SER A 120 10.42 -0.89 14.66
C SER A 120 8.88 -1.01 14.64
N CYS A 121 8.22 -0.82 15.78
CA CYS A 121 6.75 -0.82 15.88
C CYS A 121 6.12 0.57 15.70
N GLU A 122 6.86 1.66 15.92
CA GLU A 122 6.32 3.04 15.82
C GLU A 122 6.56 3.72 14.46
N GLU A 123 7.58 3.35 13.68
CA GLU A 123 7.83 3.96 12.36
C GLU A 123 7.08 3.31 11.19
N GLN A 124 6.44 2.16 11.39
CA GLN A 124 5.59 1.53 10.38
C GLN A 124 4.20 2.15 10.40
N GLY A 125 4.13 3.41 9.96
CA GLY A 125 2.91 4.20 9.94
C GLY A 125 1.77 3.46 9.27
N TYR A 126 0.75 3.12 10.06
CA TYR A 126 -0.52 2.55 9.57
C TYR A 126 -1.00 3.30 8.32
N LYS A 127 -1.06 2.62 7.16
CA LYS A 127 -1.66 3.20 5.95
C LYS A 127 -3.15 3.30 6.18
N SER A 128 -3.77 4.43 5.86
CA SER A 128 -5.22 4.53 5.93
C SER A 128 -5.82 3.84 4.69
N PRO A 129 -6.56 2.73 4.85
CA PRO A 129 -7.14 2.02 3.70
C PRO A 129 -8.17 2.86 2.95
N VAL A 130 -8.82 3.77 3.68
CA VAL A 130 -9.75 4.75 3.13
C VAL A 130 -9.00 5.74 2.23
N LYS A 131 -7.79 6.20 2.60
CA LYS A 131 -6.98 7.05 1.72
C LYS A 131 -6.58 6.29 0.45
N ALA A 132 -6.16 5.03 0.56
CA ALA A 132 -5.83 4.21 -0.61
C ALA A 132 -7.03 4.09 -1.57
N ALA A 133 -8.23 3.84 -1.02
CA ALA A 133 -9.46 3.73 -1.80
C ALA A 133 -9.85 5.05 -2.48
N VAL A 134 -9.83 6.17 -1.74
CA VAL A 134 -10.16 7.49 -2.31
C VAL A 134 -9.16 7.89 -3.39
N LEU A 135 -7.86 7.58 -3.20
CA LEU A 135 -6.85 7.83 -4.24
C LEU A 135 -7.14 7.03 -5.52
N SER A 136 -7.65 5.79 -5.42
CA SER A 136 -8.00 4.96 -6.58
C SER A 136 -9.15 5.49 -7.45
N ILE A 137 -9.81 6.60 -7.10
CA ILE A 137 -10.71 7.30 -8.04
C ILE A 137 -9.96 7.64 -9.33
N ILE A 138 -8.68 8.00 -9.21
CA ILE A 138 -7.77 8.06 -10.36
C ILE A 138 -7.26 6.64 -10.61
N PRO A 139 -7.53 6.02 -11.78
CA PRO A 139 -7.29 4.60 -12.00
C PRO A 139 -5.83 4.21 -11.78
N GLY A 140 -5.57 3.41 -10.74
CA GLY A 140 -4.22 2.92 -10.39
C GLY A 140 -3.48 3.75 -9.33
N LEU A 141 -3.97 4.92 -8.93
CA LEU A 141 -3.27 5.81 -7.99
C LEU A 141 -3.19 5.23 -6.56
N GLY A 142 -4.24 4.55 -6.10
CA GLY A 142 -4.21 3.84 -4.81
C GLY A 142 -3.20 2.69 -4.76
N GLN A 143 -2.85 2.11 -5.92
CA GLN A 143 -1.80 1.09 -5.98
C GLN A 143 -0.40 1.68 -5.86
N ILE A 144 -0.19 2.90 -6.38
CA ILE A 144 1.06 3.63 -6.11
C ILE A 144 1.17 4.00 -4.62
N TYR A 145 0.06 4.37 -3.98
CA TYR A 145 0.04 4.60 -2.52
C TYR A 145 0.42 3.32 -1.75
N ASN A 146 -0.04 2.16 -2.22
CA ASN A 146 0.33 0.86 -1.65
C ASN A 146 1.79 0.46 -1.96
N GLY A 147 2.42 1.08 -2.97
CA GLY A 147 3.79 0.79 -3.40
C GLY A 147 3.87 -0.11 -4.63
N ASP A 148 2.74 -0.53 -5.19
CA ASP A 148 2.66 -1.41 -6.36
C ASP A 148 2.46 -0.63 -7.66
N LEU A 149 3.57 -0.25 -8.30
CA LEU A 149 3.58 0.47 -9.58
C LEU A 149 3.11 -0.42 -10.74
N ALA A 150 3.36 -1.73 -10.68
CA ALA A 150 3.01 -2.66 -11.76
C ALA A 150 1.49 -2.81 -11.84
N GLN A 151 0.83 -3.00 -10.70
CA GLN A 151 -0.63 -3.01 -10.62
C GLN A 151 -1.22 -1.65 -11.00
N ALA A 152 -0.61 -0.53 -10.55
CA ALA A 152 -1.05 0.80 -10.94
C ALA A 152 -1.09 0.99 -12.46
N LEU A 153 -0.03 0.55 -13.16
CA LEU A 153 0.07 0.67 -14.61
C LEU A 153 -0.95 -0.25 -15.33
N LEU A 154 -1.15 -1.47 -14.83
CA LEU A 154 -2.13 -2.39 -15.38
C LEU A 154 -3.55 -1.80 -15.31
N PHE A 155 -3.96 -1.29 -14.14
CA PHE A 155 -5.28 -0.67 -13.98
C PHE A 155 -5.43 0.60 -14.80
N LEU A 156 -4.37 1.41 -14.92
CA LEU A 156 -4.39 2.60 -15.77
C LEU A 156 -4.68 2.22 -17.23
N VAL A 157 -3.91 1.26 -17.79
CA VAL A 157 -4.07 0.83 -19.18
C VAL A 157 -5.44 0.20 -19.40
N ALA A 158 -5.87 -0.68 -18.49
CA ALA A 158 -7.17 -1.34 -18.57
C ALA A 158 -8.33 -0.33 -18.50
N ALA A 159 -8.26 0.67 -17.62
CA ALA A 159 -9.26 1.72 -17.51
C ALA A 159 -9.29 2.64 -18.73
N VAL A 160 -8.13 3.02 -19.28
CA VAL A 160 -8.05 3.85 -20.50
C VAL A 160 -8.65 3.11 -21.69
N VAL A 161 -8.28 1.86 -21.92
CA VAL A 161 -8.83 1.03 -23.00
C VAL A 161 -10.33 0.81 -22.78
N GLY A 162 -10.72 0.48 -21.55
CA GLY A 162 -12.13 0.31 -21.16
C GLY A 162 -12.93 1.56 -21.51
N LEU A 163 -12.57 2.73 -20.98
CA LEU A 163 -13.27 3.99 -21.22
C LEU A 163 -13.25 4.44 -22.69
N MET A 164 -12.20 4.10 -23.44
CA MET A 164 -12.10 4.41 -24.87
C MET A 164 -13.16 3.70 -25.71
N TYR A 165 -13.37 2.40 -25.48
CA TYR A 165 -14.26 1.59 -26.31
C TYR A 165 -15.64 1.41 -25.67
N TYR A 166 -15.71 1.28 -24.34
CA TYR A 166 -16.92 0.97 -23.60
C TYR A 166 -16.92 1.57 -22.19
N ILE A 167 -17.74 2.60 -21.98
CA ILE A 167 -17.84 3.31 -20.70
C ILE A 167 -18.10 2.35 -19.52
N ILE A 168 -19.05 1.42 -19.66
CA ILE A 168 -19.44 0.51 -18.56
C ILE A 168 -18.27 -0.40 -18.11
N PRO A 169 -17.61 -1.19 -18.99
CA PRO A 169 -16.38 -1.91 -18.65
C PRO A 169 -15.29 -1.03 -18.03
N GLY A 170 -15.07 0.18 -18.55
CA GLY A 170 -14.10 1.12 -17.98
C GLY A 170 -14.41 1.47 -16.52
N LEU A 171 -15.67 1.77 -16.21
CA LEU A 171 -16.11 2.06 -14.84
C LEU A 171 -15.99 0.84 -13.91
N LEU A 172 -16.28 -0.37 -14.40
CA LEU A 172 -16.12 -1.59 -13.61
C LEU A 172 -14.66 -1.83 -13.23
N ILE A 173 -13.71 -1.55 -14.14
CA ILE A 173 -12.28 -1.67 -13.86
C ILE A 173 -11.85 -0.66 -12.78
N ILE A 174 -12.34 0.58 -12.84
CA ILE A 174 -12.03 1.60 -11.81
C ILE A 174 -12.58 1.17 -10.45
N ALA A 175 -13.82 0.68 -10.39
CA ALA A 175 -14.42 0.18 -9.16
C ALA A 175 -13.63 -1.01 -8.59
N TYR A 176 -13.19 -1.93 -9.45
CA TYR A 176 -12.36 -3.06 -9.04
C TYR A 176 -10.99 -2.61 -8.52
N ALA A 177 -10.33 -1.66 -9.18
CA ALA A 177 -9.05 -1.10 -8.74
C ALA A 177 -9.16 -0.41 -7.37
N MET A 178 -10.30 0.22 -7.08
CA MET A 178 -10.59 0.80 -5.76
C MET A 178 -10.71 -0.27 -4.68
N TYR A 179 -11.45 -1.34 -4.94
CA TYR A 179 -11.56 -2.48 -4.02
C TYR A 179 -10.21 -3.16 -3.78
N ASP A 180 -9.42 -3.38 -4.84
CA ASP A 180 -8.10 -3.99 -4.76
C ASP A 180 -7.14 -3.13 -3.90
N ALA A 181 -7.15 -1.80 -4.08
CA ALA A 181 -6.31 -0.89 -3.28
C ALA A 181 -6.68 -0.87 -1.80
N TYR A 182 -7.98 -0.90 -1.50
CA TYR A 182 -8.48 -1.01 -0.14
C TYR A 182 -8.02 -2.33 0.52
N ARG A 183 -8.22 -3.46 -0.17
CA ARG A 183 -7.84 -4.76 0.37
C ARG A 183 -6.34 -4.87 0.58
N THR A 184 -5.54 -4.36 -0.35
CA THR A 184 -4.07 -4.40 -0.26
C THR A 184 -3.55 -3.58 0.92
N SER A 185 -4.01 -2.35 1.10
CA SER A 185 -3.64 -1.54 2.27
C SER A 185 -4.09 -2.17 3.60
N TYR A 186 -5.29 -2.75 3.62
CA TYR A 186 -5.79 -3.45 4.80
C TYR A 186 -4.96 -4.68 5.17
N ARG A 187 -4.48 -5.44 4.19
CA ARG A 187 -3.59 -6.59 4.39
C ARG A 187 -2.18 -6.16 4.83
N MET A 188 -1.67 -5.04 4.33
CA MET A 188 -0.41 -4.44 4.81
C MET A 188 -0.50 -4.07 6.29
N ASN A 189 -1.61 -3.47 6.71
CA ASN A 189 -1.82 -3.09 8.13
C ASN A 189 -1.92 -4.29 9.09
N ARG A 190 -2.22 -5.48 8.56
CA ARG A 190 -2.27 -6.75 9.34
C ARG A 190 -0.97 -7.55 9.28
N ASN A 191 0.07 -7.00 8.64
CA ASN A 191 1.34 -7.70 8.38
C ASN A 191 1.18 -9.00 7.57
N GLU A 192 0.09 -9.15 6.80
CA GLU A 192 -0.12 -10.31 5.93
C GLU A 192 0.76 -10.25 4.66
N ILE A 193 1.14 -9.04 4.24
CA ILE A 193 2.02 -8.79 3.10
C ILE A 193 3.09 -7.76 3.48
N PRO A 194 4.34 -7.91 2.99
CA PRO A 194 5.43 -7.03 3.36
C PRO A 194 5.23 -5.63 2.81
N TRP A 195 5.69 -4.64 3.58
CA TRP A 195 5.64 -3.24 3.18
C TRP A 195 6.55 -2.98 1.97
N GLN A 196 5.97 -2.38 0.94
CA GLN A 196 6.72 -1.91 -0.23
C GLN A 196 6.82 -0.40 -0.16
N ASN A 197 8.05 0.11 -0.17
CA ASN A 197 8.28 1.54 -0.25
C ASN A 197 7.92 2.02 -1.65
N PRO A 198 7.01 3.02 -1.78
CA PRO A 198 6.67 3.55 -3.09
C PRO A 198 7.92 4.14 -3.73
N VAL A 199 8.22 3.72 -4.95
CA VAL A 199 9.32 4.29 -5.72
C VAL A 199 9.00 5.77 -5.95
N GLN A 200 9.77 6.68 -5.35
CA GLN A 200 9.49 8.12 -5.40
C GLN A 200 9.36 8.66 -6.84
N GLY A 201 10.13 8.11 -7.80
CA GLY A 201 10.03 8.44 -9.22
C GLY A 201 8.81 7.86 -9.96
N GLY A 202 8.12 6.88 -9.36
CA GLY A 202 6.95 6.21 -9.94
C GLY A 202 5.78 7.16 -10.18
N TYR A 203 5.57 8.13 -9.28
CA TYR A 203 4.53 9.15 -9.43
C TYR A 203 4.74 10.00 -10.68
N VAL A 204 5.96 10.46 -10.94
CA VAL A 204 6.27 11.31 -12.11
C VAL A 204 5.98 10.56 -13.41
N VAL A 205 6.44 9.31 -13.52
CA VAL A 205 6.18 8.47 -14.69
C VAL A 205 4.68 8.25 -14.86
N TYR A 206 3.98 7.92 -13.78
CA TYR A 206 2.55 7.68 -13.82
C TYR A 206 1.74 8.92 -14.25
N PHE A 207 2.03 10.09 -13.68
CA PHE A 207 1.35 11.34 -14.09
C PHE A 207 1.65 11.69 -15.54
N ALA A 208 2.88 11.49 -16.02
CA ALA A 208 3.22 11.67 -17.42
C ALA A 208 2.38 10.74 -18.32
N LEU A 209 2.21 9.48 -17.94
CA LEU A 209 1.37 8.53 -18.67
C LEU A 209 -0.11 8.91 -18.67
N ILE A 210 -0.65 9.41 -17.55
CA ILE A 210 -2.02 9.96 -17.50
C ILE A 210 -2.18 11.13 -18.46
N ILE A 211 -1.24 12.07 -18.46
CA ILE A 211 -1.30 13.24 -19.36
C ILE A 211 -1.29 12.79 -20.82
N LEU A 212 -0.43 11.83 -21.17
CA LEU A 212 -0.37 11.25 -22.51
C LEU A 212 -1.67 10.52 -22.87
N ALA A 213 -2.25 9.75 -21.95
CA ALA A 213 -3.51 9.04 -22.17
C ALA A 213 -4.68 10.02 -22.40
N VAL A 214 -4.78 11.08 -21.58
CA VAL A 214 -5.79 12.14 -21.74
C VAL A 214 -5.60 12.88 -23.05
N ALA A 215 -4.37 13.27 -23.39
CA ALA A 215 -4.07 13.93 -24.66
C ALA A 215 -4.44 13.06 -25.86
N GLY A 216 -4.10 11.76 -25.82
CA GLY A 216 -4.48 10.78 -26.84
C GLY A 216 -5.99 10.59 -26.95
N TYR A 217 -6.70 10.55 -25.82
CA TYR A 217 -8.16 10.47 -25.80
C TYR A 217 -8.80 11.71 -26.44
N LEU A 218 -8.37 12.91 -26.06
CA LEU A 218 -8.89 14.17 -26.63
C LEU A 218 -8.60 14.27 -28.12
N TRP A 219 -7.40 13.86 -28.54
CA TRP A 219 -7.05 13.76 -29.96
C TRP A 219 -7.99 12.82 -30.71
N PHE A 220 -8.17 11.60 -30.21
CA PHE A 220 -9.06 10.60 -30.82
C PHE A 220 -10.51 11.08 -30.89
N ALA A 221 -11.02 11.67 -29.80
CA ALA A 221 -12.37 12.22 -29.74
C ALA A 221 -12.54 13.37 -30.76
N GLY A 222 -11.54 14.24 -30.88
CA GLY A 222 -11.50 15.30 -31.88
C GLY A 222 -11.54 14.75 -33.32
N GLU A 223 -10.74 13.74 -33.62
CA GLU A 223 -10.71 13.14 -34.97
C GLU A 223 -12.01 12.41 -35.28
N SER A 224 -12.58 11.71 -34.30
CA SER A 224 -13.89 11.07 -34.42
C SER A 224 -15.00 12.09 -34.68
N TRP A 225 -14.96 13.24 -33.99
CA TRP A 225 -15.90 14.33 -34.21
C TRP A 225 -15.75 14.97 -35.60
N ARG A 226 -14.52 15.17 -36.07
CA ARG A 226 -14.23 15.65 -37.43
C ARG A 226 -14.75 14.69 -38.49
N PHE A 227 -14.53 13.39 -38.30
CA PHE A 227 -15.05 12.36 -39.19
C PHE A 227 -16.58 12.34 -39.24
N LEU A 228 -17.24 12.37 -38.07
CA LEU A 228 -18.70 12.39 -37.98
C LEU A 228 -19.32 13.64 -38.62
N THR A 229 -18.72 14.81 -38.42
CA THR A 229 -19.19 16.05 -39.05
C THR A 229 -18.96 16.04 -40.56
N GLY A 230 -17.83 15.52 -41.05
CA GLY A 230 -17.62 15.28 -42.48
C GLY A 230 -18.68 14.37 -43.09
N LEU A 231 -19.01 13.27 -42.40
CA LEU A 231 -20.07 12.33 -42.82
C LEU A 231 -21.47 12.98 -42.86
N LEU A 232 -21.79 13.83 -41.89
CA LEU A 232 -23.10 14.48 -41.80
C LEU A 232 -23.27 15.65 -42.78
N PHE A 233 -22.19 16.40 -43.07
CA PHE A 233 -22.24 17.62 -43.87
C PHE A 233 -21.65 17.47 -45.28
N GLY A 234 -21.11 16.30 -45.64
CA GLY A 234 -20.62 15.98 -46.99
C GLY A 234 -19.38 16.77 -47.41
N GLN A 235 -18.52 17.12 -46.46
CA GLN A 235 -17.21 17.75 -46.74
C GLN A 235 -16.11 16.72 -47.01
#